data_AF-A0A966HXT7-F1
#
_entry.id   AF-A0A966HXT7-F1
#
_cell.length_a   1.000
_cell.length_b   1.000
_cell.length_c   1.000
_cell.angle_alpha   90.00
_cell.angle_beta   90.00
_cell.angle_gamma   90.00
#
_symmetry.space_group_name_H-M   'P 1'
#
loop_
_entity.id
_entity.type
_entity.pdbx_description
1 polymer ?
#
loop_
_entity_poly.entity_id
_entity_poly.type
_entity_poly.pdbx_seq_one_letter_code
_entity_poly.pdbx_strand_id
1 'polypeptide(L)' 'DPWGREYLYEFPPRKSKKFDLYTLGADGMEGGSGDDTDIGNWMQ' A
#
# COMPACT_ATOMS: atom_id res chain seq x y z
N ASP A 1 5.24 -7.45 2.84
CA ASP A 1 4.29 -7.67 1.73
C ASP A 1 4.58 -9.04 1.11
N PRO A 2 3.83 -9.49 0.09
CA PRO A 2 4.12 -10.73 -0.65
C PRO A 2 5.48 -10.76 -1.38
N TRP A 3 6.11 -9.60 -1.60
CA TRP A 3 7.36 -9.44 -2.36
C TRP A 3 8.59 -9.28 -1.46
N GLY A 4 8.45 -9.48 -0.14
CA GLY A 4 9.55 -9.46 0.82
C GLY A 4 9.94 -8.05 1.30
N ARG A 5 9.15 -7.02 1.02
CA ARG A 5 9.33 -5.67 1.56
C ARG A 5 8.50 -5.46 2.82
N GLU A 6 8.85 -4.45 3.60
CA GLU A 6 8.03 -4.05 4.75
C GLU A 6 6.73 -3.38 4.30
N TYR A 7 5.66 -3.54 5.08
CA TYR A 7 4.45 -2.77 4.85
C TYR A 7 4.66 -1.32 5.29
N LEU A 8 4.14 -0.39 4.51
CA LEU A 8 4.17 1.03 4.81
C LEU A 8 3.02 1.38 5.74
N TYR A 9 3.35 2.07 6.83
CA TYR A 9 2.39 2.62 7.78
C TYR A 9 2.46 4.14 7.76
N GLU A 10 1.32 4.83 7.66
CA GLU A 10 1.25 6.28 7.68
C GLU A 10 0.19 6.82 8.67
N PHE A 11 0.60 7.79 9.47
CA PHE A 11 -0.25 8.57 10.38
C PHE A 11 0.30 10.02 10.47
N PRO A 12 -0.46 11.07 10.12
CA PRO A 12 -1.88 11.05 9.73
C PRO A 12 -2.11 10.35 8.38
N PRO A 13 -3.26 9.65 8.19
CA PRO A 13 -3.55 8.94 6.95
C PRO A 13 -3.82 9.90 5.78
N ARG A 14 -3.54 9.44 4.56
CA ARG A 14 -3.86 10.11 3.30
C ARG A 14 -5.05 9.47 2.57
N LYS A 15 -5.20 8.16 2.63
CA LYS A 15 -6.18 7.37 1.86
C LYS A 15 -7.32 6.82 2.71
N SER A 16 -7.10 6.52 3.99
CA SER A 16 -8.11 6.01 4.93
C SER A 16 -8.56 7.04 5.97
N LYS A 17 -9.46 6.63 6.88
CA LYS A 17 -9.98 7.47 7.98
C LYS A 17 -9.17 7.41 9.27
N LYS A 18 -8.33 6.38 9.48
CA LYS A 18 -7.65 6.13 10.78
C LYS A 18 -6.13 6.09 10.65
N PHE A 19 -5.63 5.22 9.78
CA PHE A 19 -4.22 5.02 9.50
C PHE A 19 -4.12 4.32 8.16
N ASP A 20 -3.07 4.58 7.42
CA ASP A 20 -2.82 3.87 6.17
C ASP A 20 -1.83 2.75 6.43
N LEU A 21 -2.20 1.53 6.02
CA LEU A 21 -1.31 0.38 6.04
C LEU A 21 -1.37 -0.29 4.67
N TYR A 22 -0.23 -0.34 3.98
CA TYR A 22 -0.21 -0.71 2.57
C TYR A 22 1.12 -1.22 2.05
N THR A 23 1.11 -1.71 0.81
CA THR A 23 2.26 -2.12 0.00
C THR A 23 2.18 -1.47 -1.39
N LEU A 24 3.32 -1.18 -1.98
CA LEU A 24 3.48 -0.55 -3.30
C LEU A 24 3.59 -1.58 -4.45
N GLY A 25 2.88 -2.70 -4.36
CA GLY A 25 2.99 -3.76 -5.37
C GLY A 25 4.39 -4.39 -5.51
N ALA A 26 4.56 -5.17 -6.58
CA ALA A 26 5.81 -5.86 -6.91
C ALA A 26 6.95 -4.90 -7.32
N ASP A 27 6.65 -3.80 -7.99
CA ASP A 27 7.63 -2.80 -8.41
C ASP A 27 8.15 -1.92 -7.25
N GLY A 28 7.32 -1.69 -6.23
CA GLY A 28 7.68 -0.87 -5.07
C GLY A 28 7.51 0.62 -5.35
N MET A 29 6.66 0.98 -6.30
CA MET A 29 6.36 2.36 -6.68
C MET A 29 4.86 2.63 -6.48
N GLU A 30 4.49 3.90 -6.29
CA GLU A 30 3.06 4.26 -6.20
C GLU A 30 2.35 4.02 -7.54
N GLY A 31 1.21 3.33 -7.47
CA GLY A 31 0.32 3.10 -8.61
C GLY A 31 0.40 1.68 -9.12
N GLY A 32 0.82 1.52 -10.37
CA GLY A 32 0.92 0.21 -11.02
C GLY A 32 -0.42 -0.45 -11.39
N SER A 33 -0.31 -1.66 -11.94
CA SER A 33 -1.47 -2.50 -12.29
C SER A 33 -1.09 -3.97 -12.19
N GLY A 34 -2.07 -4.86 -11.96
CA GLY A 34 -1.79 -6.28 -11.72
C GLY A 34 -0.98 -6.44 -10.44
N ASP A 35 0.16 -7.14 -10.51
CA ASP A 35 1.02 -7.38 -9.35
C ASP A 35 1.71 -6.10 -8.84
N ASP A 36 1.82 -5.06 -9.68
CA ASP A 36 2.39 -3.76 -9.30
C ASP A 36 1.37 -2.85 -8.61
N THR A 37 0.12 -3.29 -8.45
CA THR A 37 -0.93 -2.45 -7.86
C THR A 37 -0.63 -2.17 -6.38
N ASP A 38 -0.74 -0.90 -5.98
CA ASP A 38 -0.82 -0.50 -4.58
C ASP A 38 -1.93 -1.30 -3.87
N ILE A 39 -1.66 -1.91 -2.72
CA ILE A 39 -2.69 -2.61 -1.93
C ILE A 39 -2.66 -2.08 -0.51
N GLY A 40 -3.79 -1.55 -0.02
CA GLY A 40 -3.89 -0.98 1.31
C GLY A 40 -5.26 -1.10 1.94
N ASN A 41 -5.35 -0.83 3.25
CA ASN A 41 -6.56 -0.97 4.05
C ASN A 41 -7.74 -0.05 3.67
N TRP A 42 -7.55 0.88 2.73
CA TRP A 42 -8.59 1.74 2.16
C TRP A 42 -9.33 1.09 0.98
N MET A 43 -8.85 -0.01 0.41
CA MET A 43 -9.41 -0.66 -0.79
C MET A 43 -10.59 -1.60 -0.48
N GLN A 44 -11.53 -1.17 0.39
CA GLN A 44 -12.71 -1.98 0.71
C GLN A 44 -13.60 -2.27 -0.49
#